data_AF-A0A520Z840-F1
#
_entry.id   AF-A0A520Z840-F1
#
_cell.length_a   1.000
_cell.length_b   1.000
_cell.length_c   1.000
_cell.angle_alpha   90.00
_cell.angle_beta   90.00
_cell.angle_gamma   90.00
#
_symmetry.space_group_name_H-M   'P 1'
#
loop_
_entity.id
_entity.type
_entity.pdbx_description
1 polymer ?
#
loop_
_entity_poly.entity_id
_entity_poly.type
_entity_poly.pdbx_seq_one_letter_code
_entity_poly.pdbx_strand_id
1 'polypeptide(L)' 'MNNKQIYSVAIGSALGSSIGTTIGAVISDVAMGLIYGSLVGTVIGTVVGLVFYKDQHKDESNN' A
#
# COMPACT_ATOMS: atom_id res chain seq x y z
N MET A 1 5.68 -3.72 -14.34
CA MET A 1 4.58 -3.36 -13.41
C MET A 1 3.54 -2.63 -14.21
N ASN A 2 2.27 -3.04 -14.09
CA ASN A 2 1.18 -2.38 -14.81
C ASN A 2 0.80 -1.06 -14.10
N ASN A 3 0.22 -0.09 -14.81
CA ASN A 3 -0.14 1.22 -14.25
C ASN A 3 -1.02 1.07 -13.00
N LYS A 4 -1.97 0.12 -12.99
CA LYS A 4 -2.78 -0.23 -11.81
C LYS A 4 -1.94 -0.67 -10.60
N GLN A 5 -0.89 -1.46 -10.81
CA GLN A 5 -0.01 -1.91 -9.72
C GLN A 5 0.77 -0.73 -9.15
N ILE A 6 1.27 0.16 -10.02
CA ILE A 6 1.96 1.39 -9.62
C ILE A 6 1.02 2.26 -8.77
N TYR A 7 -0.22 2.46 -9.20
CA TYR A 7 -1.21 3.21 -8.43
C TYR A 7 -1.54 2.54 -7.09
N SER A 8 -1.68 1.21 -7.05
CA SER A 8 -1.97 0.51 -5.79
C SER A 8 -0.86 0.67 -4.75
N VAL A 9 0.41 0.61 -5.19
CA VAL A 9 1.57 0.82 -4.31
C VAL A 9 1.66 2.30 -3.89
N ALA A 10 1.46 3.23 -4.83
CA ALA A 10 1.49 4.67 -4.54
C ALA A 10 0.41 5.08 -3.54
N ILE A 11 -0.82 4.60 -3.71
CA ILE A 11 -1.93 4.86 -2.80
C ILE A 11 -1.65 4.20 -1.44
N GLY A 12 -1.20 2.94 -1.42
CA GLY A 12 -0.85 2.25 -0.18
C GLY A 12 0.23 2.99 0.63
N SER A 13 1.29 3.44 -0.04
CA SER A 13 2.37 4.22 0.58
C SER A 13 1.89 5.57 1.12
N ALA A 14 1.11 6.32 0.33
CA ALA A 14 0.57 7.61 0.75
C ALA A 14 -0.36 7.49 1.96
N LEU A 15 -1.27 6.51 1.94
CA LEU A 15 -2.19 6.24 3.04
C LEU A 15 -1.45 5.77 4.29
N GLY A 16 -0.49 4.84 4.14
CA GLY A 16 0.32 4.35 5.25
C GLY A 16 1.14 5.45 5.91
N SER A 17 1.79 6.31 5.12
CA SER A 17 2.54 7.46 5.63
C SER A 17 1.64 8.44 6.39
N SER A 18 0.46 8.77 5.85
CA SER A 18 -0.50 9.66 6.51
C SER A 18 -0.98 9.09 7.85
N ILE A 19 -1.44 7.83 7.87
CA ILE A 19 -1.91 7.16 9.09
C ILE A 19 -0.76 7.03 10.10
N GLY A 20 0.42 6.62 9.66
CA GLY A 20 1.60 6.50 10.50
C GLY A 20 2.03 7.81 11.13
N THR A 21 1.98 8.91 10.37
CA THR A 21 2.25 10.26 10.89
C THR A 21 1.24 10.65 11.97
N THR A 22 -0.05 10.38 11.76
CA THR A 22 -1.10 10.66 12.75
C THR A 22 -0.89 9.84 14.02
N ILE A 23 -0.63 8.54 13.90
CA ILE A 23 -0.34 7.66 15.05
C ILE A 23 0.91 8.15 15.77
N GLY A 24 1.99 8.41 15.03
CA GLY A 24 3.25 8.93 15.55
C GLY A 24 3.08 10.25 16.32
N ALA A 25 2.24 11.16 15.81
CA ALA A 25 1.91 12.40 16.50
C ALA A 25 1.19 12.18 17.83
N VAL A 26 0.31 11.16 17.92
CA VAL A 26 -0.39 10.81 19.17
C VAL A 26 0.56 10.20 20.21
N ILE A 27 1.53 9.38 19.80
CA ILE A 27 2.53 8.77 20.70
C ILE A 27 3.76 9.66 20.93
N SER A 28 3.74 10.90 20.44
CA SER A 28 4.86 11.85 20.52
C SER A 28 6.15 11.39 19.84
N ASP A 29 6.06 10.44 18.90
CA ASP A 29 7.14 9.91 18.08
C ASP A 29 6.69 9.84 16.61
N VAL A 30 6.68 11.02 15.98
CA VAL A 30 6.27 11.19 14.59
C VAL A 30 7.21 10.45 13.65
N ALA A 31 8.52 10.45 13.93
CA ALA A 31 9.53 9.84 13.08
C ALA A 31 9.32 8.32 12.97
N MET A 32 9.14 7.64 14.12
CA MET A 32 8.87 6.21 14.13
C MET A 32 7.51 5.90 13.52
N GLY A 33 6.48 6.69 13.82
CA GLY A 33 5.15 6.54 13.21
C GLY A 33 5.20 6.59 11.67
N LEU A 34 5.98 7.51 11.10
CA LEU A 34 6.17 7.64 9.65
C LEU A 34 6.88 6.43 9.04
N ILE A 35 7.92 5.93 9.70
CA ILE A 35 8.68 4.74 9.25
C ILE A 35 7.77 3.51 9.25
N TYR A 36 7.06 3.25 10.35
CA TYR A 36 6.15 2.11 10.44
C TYR A 36 4.97 2.24 9.47
N GLY A 37 4.36 3.42 9.38
CA GLY A 37 3.24 3.67 8.50
C GLY A 37 3.60 3.50 7.03
N SER A 38 4.74 4.06 6.59
CA SER A 38 5.19 3.93 5.19
C SER A 38 5.56 2.49 4.83
N LEU A 39 6.21 1.75 5.74
CA LEU A 39 6.50 0.33 5.57
C LEU A 39 5.21 -0.49 5.42
N VAL A 40 4.28 -0.35 6.37
CA VAL A 40 3.01 -1.08 6.37
C VAL A 40 2.18 -0.72 5.13
N GLY A 41 2.07 0.56 4.80
CA GLY A 41 1.34 1.03 3.62
C GLY A 41 1.91 0.50 2.31
N THR A 42 3.23 0.46 2.18
CA THR A 42 3.91 -0.09 0.98
C THR A 42 3.70 -1.59 0.87
N VAL A 43 3.79 -2.33 1.97
CA VAL A 43 3.53 -3.79 1.99
C VAL A 43 2.08 -4.07 1.61
N ILE A 44 1.11 -3.38 2.22
CA ILE A 44 -0.31 -3.53 1.90
C ILE A 44 -0.57 -3.17 0.43
N GLY A 45 -0.09 -2.02 -0.04
CA GLY A 45 -0.27 -1.59 -1.43
C GLY A 45 0.32 -2.60 -2.43
N THR A 46 1.48 -3.17 -2.12
CA THR A 46 2.12 -4.22 -2.93
C THR A 46 1.33 -5.52 -2.91
N VAL A 47 0.89 -5.99 -1.73
CA VAL A 47 0.09 -7.21 -1.60
C VAL A 47 -1.25 -7.05 -2.31
N VAL A 48 -1.95 -5.92 -2.13
CA VAL A 48 -3.20 -5.62 -2.83
C VAL A 48 -2.97 -5.57 -4.33
N GLY A 49 -1.93 -4.87 -4.80
CA GLY A 49 -1.56 -4.82 -6.21
C GLY A 49 -1.27 -6.20 -6.80
N LEU A 50 -0.60 -7.08 -6.06
CA LEU A 50 -0.30 -8.45 -6.50
C LEU A 50 -1.53 -9.37 -6.47
N VAL A 51 -2.35 -9.31 -5.41
CA VAL A 51 -3.54 -10.15 -5.24
C VAL A 51 -4.62 -9.78 -6.27
N PHE A 52 -4.99 -8.50 -6.35
CA PHE A 52 -6.03 -8.05 -7.29
C PHE A 52 -5.62 -8.22 -8.75
N TYR A 53 -4.32 -8.09 -9.07
CA TYR A 53 -3.87 -8.27 -10.45
C TYR A 53 -3.67 -9.74 -10.82
N LYS A 54 -3.46 -10.62 -9.83
CA LYS A 54 -3.41 -12.07 -10.04
C LYS A 54 -4.80 -12.65 -10.34
N ASP A 55 -5.88 -12.03 -9.86
CA ASP A 55 -7.24 -12.40 -10.26
C ASP A 55 -7.58 -11.96 -11.70
N GLN A 56 -7.06 -10.81 -12.16
CA GLN A 56 -7.33 -10.29 -13.52
C GLN A 56 -6.66 -11.10 -14.65
N HIS A 57 -5.75 -12.01 -14.33
CA HIS A 57 -5.18 -12.98 -15.29
C HIS A 57 -5.83 -14.36 -15.20
N LYS A 58 -6.93 -14.50 -14.46
CA LYS A 58 -7.74 -15.73 -14.43
C LYS A 58 -8.99 -15.65 -15.32
N ASP A 59 -9.37 -14.47 -15.76
CA ASP A 59 -10.58 -14.23 -16.56
C ASP A 59 -10.32 -14.12 -18.08
N GLU A 60 -9.09 -14.33 -18.55
CA GLU A 60 -8.74 -14.35 -19.99
C GLU A 60 -8.31 -15.74 -20.48
N SER A 61 -8.82 -16.78 -19.81
CA SER A 61 -8.74 -18.19 -20.26
C SER A 61 -10.13 -18.85 -20.27
N ASN A 62 -11.20 -18.07 -20.43
CA ASN A 62 -12.54 -18.60 -20.72
C ASN A 62 -13.43 -17.58 -21.47
N ASN A 63 -13.05 -17.25 -22.70
CA ASN A 63 -13.97 -17.03 -23.83
C ASN A 63 -13.17 -16.97 -25.14
#